data_AF-A0A6A6C5A3-F1
#
_entry.id   AF-A0A6A6C5A3-F1
#
_cell.length_a   1.000
_cell.length_b   1.000
_cell.length_c   1.000
_cell.angle_alpha   90.00
_cell.angle_beta   90.00
_cell.angle_gamma   90.00
#
_symmetry.space_group_name_H-M   'P 1'
#
loop_
_entity.id
_entity.type
_entity.pdbx_description
1 polymer ?
#
loop_
_entity_poly.entity_id
_entity_poly.type
_entity_poly.pdbx_seq_one_letter_code
_entity_poly.pdbx_strand_id
1 'polypeptide(L)'
;MAARLRIPTLALAALSIGLNVAILGCAGRTLNVFMQERYTSTWFMPVWSSHFDTRELWALIGTSAAVLVLNLILTAGLFAGSLPANLLILTSSSLSSAVSLIAIIFSSVLNNQAPNSDTLQTWTCRWRDVADEGVPRNYDTLCHETRFAYYTTIPSLILQLLLLGLALYTFFVAGRKARGLRLEGEKDHELGDVRQLSVETKMESPKSGTDSLGIVAGGGRGKFS
;
A
#
# COMPACT_ATOMS: atom_id res chain seq x y z
N MET A 1 -10.09 -8.46 -14.23
CA MET A 1 -9.95 -8.28 -12.76
C MET A 1 -9.16 -7.02 -12.39
N ALA A 2 -8.02 -6.73 -13.04
CA ALA A 2 -7.19 -5.55 -12.73
C ALA A 2 -7.94 -4.19 -12.75
N ALA A 3 -8.90 -3.99 -13.66
CA ALA A 3 -9.65 -2.73 -13.75
C ALA A 3 -10.57 -2.45 -12.54
N ARG A 4 -11.13 -3.49 -11.88
CA ARG A 4 -12.06 -3.31 -10.75
C ARG A 4 -11.37 -2.86 -9.46
N LEU A 5 -10.08 -3.16 -9.28
CA LEU A 5 -9.30 -2.72 -8.11
C LEU A 5 -8.57 -1.38 -8.33
N ARG A 6 -8.47 -0.91 -9.58
CA ARG A 6 -7.91 0.42 -9.89
C ARG A 6 -8.81 1.56 -9.42
N ILE A 7 -10.13 1.40 -9.57
CA ILE A 7 -11.10 2.42 -9.14
C ILE A 7 -11.05 2.68 -7.62
N PRO A 8 -11.14 1.66 -6.74
CA PRO A 8 -11.06 1.90 -5.30
C PRO A 8 -9.68 2.38 -4.84
N THR A 9 -8.59 1.93 -5.47
CA THR A 9 -7.25 2.43 -5.14
C THR A 9 -7.07 3.89 -5.54
N LEU A 10 -7.55 4.31 -6.71
CA LEU A 10 -7.55 5.71 -7.12
C LEU A 10 -8.43 6.58 -6.23
N ALA A 11 -9.62 6.10 -5.86
CA ALA A 11 -10.52 6.84 -4.95
C ALA A 11 -9.87 7.06 -3.57
N LEU A 12 -9.28 6.01 -2.99
CA LEU A 12 -8.58 6.09 -1.71
C LEU A 12 -7.33 6.97 -1.78
N ALA A 13 -6.56 6.86 -2.87
CA ALA A 13 -5.38 7.70 -3.10
C ALA A 13 -5.78 9.18 -3.26
N ALA A 14 -6.83 9.49 -4.01
CA ALA A 14 -7.34 10.85 -4.20
C ALA A 14 -7.84 11.46 -2.87
N LEU A 15 -8.58 10.69 -2.07
CA LEU A 15 -8.99 11.10 -0.73
C LEU A 15 -7.77 11.35 0.17
N SER A 16 -6.78 10.45 0.16
CA SER A 16 -5.55 10.61 0.93
C SER A 16 -4.77 11.85 0.49
N ILE A 17 -4.71 12.13 -0.81
CA ILE A 17 -4.06 13.34 -1.34
C ILE A 17 -4.77 14.59 -0.84
N GLY A 18 -6.10 14.69 -1.01
CA GLY A 18 -6.86 15.85 -0.54
C GLY A 18 -6.66 16.10 0.96
N LEU A 19 -6.66 15.02 1.73
CA LEU A 19 -6.49 15.08 3.17
C LEU A 19 -5.10 15.57 3.59
N ASN A 20 -4.04 15.04 2.98
CA ASN A 20 -2.67 15.47 3.30
C ASN A 20 -2.35 16.88 2.77
N VAL A 21 -2.97 17.33 1.67
CA VAL A 21 -2.88 18.73 1.24
C VAL A 21 -3.51 19.66 2.27
N ALA A 22 -4.68 19.29 2.82
CA ALA A 22 -5.32 20.07 3.86
C ALA A 22 -4.46 20.13 5.14
N ILE A 23 -3.84 19.01 5.54
CA ILE A 23 -2.89 18.97 6.66
C ILE A 23 -1.72 19.94 6.41
N LEU A 24 -1.09 19.86 5.23
CA LEU A 24 0.01 20.77 4.86
C LEU A 24 -0.42 22.24 4.85
N GLY A 25 -1.62 22.54 4.36
CA GLY A 25 -2.16 23.89 4.31
C GLY A 25 -2.35 24.48 5.71
N CYS A 26 -2.99 23.73 6.60
CA CYS A 26 -3.18 24.14 8.00
C CYS A 26 -1.83 24.27 8.73
N ALA A 27 -0.99 23.22 8.70
CA ALA A 27 0.30 23.23 9.38
C ALA A 27 1.25 24.32 8.82
N GLY A 28 1.25 24.52 7.51
CA GLY A 28 2.07 25.53 6.84
C GLY A 28 1.63 26.96 7.18
N ARG A 29 0.32 27.24 7.21
CA ARG A 29 -0.18 28.54 7.64
C ARG A 29 0.19 28.82 9.09
N THR A 30 0.00 27.84 9.98
CA THR A 30 0.35 28.02 11.40
C THR A 30 1.86 28.23 11.57
N LEU A 31 2.70 27.49 10.83
CA LEU A 31 4.14 27.68 10.84
C LEU A 31 4.55 29.07 10.36
N ASN A 32 3.91 29.57 9.30
CA ASN A 32 4.19 30.91 8.78
C ASN A 32 3.88 32.00 9.81
N VAL A 33 2.74 31.90 10.49
CA VAL A 33 2.38 32.83 11.58
C VAL A 33 3.39 32.74 12.71
N PHE A 34 3.75 31.53 13.14
CA PHE A 34 4.76 31.33 14.17
C PHE A 34 6.11 31.97 13.81
N MET A 35 6.59 31.76 12.58
CA MET A 35 7.85 32.34 12.13
C MET A 35 7.77 33.86 12.04
N GLN A 36 6.69 34.40 11.46
CA GLN A 36 6.51 35.84 11.31
C GLN A 36 6.52 36.53 12.69
N GLU A 37 5.66 36.09 13.61
CA GLU A 37 5.51 36.69 14.93
C GLU A 37 6.78 36.56 15.79
N ARG A 38 7.55 35.46 15.64
CA ARG A 38 8.81 35.24 16.34
C ARG A 38 9.90 36.24 15.95
N TYR A 39 9.93 36.70 14.69
CA TYR A 39 10.99 37.59 14.20
C TYR A 39 10.61 39.08 14.22
N THR A 40 9.33 39.42 14.02
CA THR A 40 8.93 40.84 13.88
C THR A 40 8.70 41.56 15.19
N SER A 41 8.60 40.87 16.32
CA SER A 41 8.04 41.47 17.52
C SER A 41 8.94 41.31 18.75
N THR A 42 9.67 42.38 19.07
CA THR A 42 10.60 42.48 20.22
C THR A 42 9.87 42.45 21.58
N TRP A 43 8.53 42.58 21.59
CA TRP A 43 7.71 42.77 22.79
C TRP A 43 6.78 41.60 23.14
N PHE A 44 6.68 40.54 22.32
CA PHE A 44 5.85 39.34 22.62
C PHE A 44 6.59 38.28 23.46
N MET A 45 7.60 38.72 24.22
CA MET A 45 8.54 37.87 24.95
C MET A 45 7.94 36.88 26.00
N PRO A 46 6.66 36.97 26.43
CA PRO A 46 6.04 35.90 27.23
C PRO A 46 5.00 35.04 26.49
N VAL A 47 4.47 35.46 25.32
CA VAL A 47 3.30 34.76 24.71
C VAL A 47 3.68 33.48 23.97
N TRP A 48 4.94 33.30 23.60
CA TRP A 48 5.45 32.05 23.05
C TRP A 48 6.50 31.50 24.02
N SER A 49 6.30 30.30 24.56
CA SER A 49 7.27 29.70 25.48
C SER A 49 8.66 29.55 24.83
N SER A 50 9.73 29.75 25.60
CA SER A 50 11.10 29.57 25.08
C SER A 50 11.43 28.10 24.72
N HIS A 51 10.55 27.15 25.09
CA HIS A 51 10.76 25.71 24.95
C HIS A 51 9.73 25.05 24.02
N PHE A 52 9.38 25.72 22.92
CA PHE A 52 8.51 25.12 21.91
C PHE A 52 9.19 23.99 21.12
N ASP A 53 8.63 22.79 21.23
CA ASP A 53 9.02 21.66 20.39
C ASP A 53 8.44 21.79 18.97
N THR A 54 9.12 22.57 18.13
CA THR A 54 8.79 22.71 16.70
C THR A 54 8.98 21.42 15.89
N ARG A 55 9.65 20.42 16.48
CA ARG A 55 9.94 19.13 15.86
C ARG A 55 8.66 18.39 15.46
N GLU A 56 7.60 18.51 16.25
CA GLU A 56 6.30 17.92 15.92
C GLU A 56 5.76 18.44 14.60
N LEU A 57 5.78 19.77 14.43
CA LEU A 57 5.23 20.44 13.27
C LEU A 57 6.02 20.09 12.00
N TRP A 58 7.35 20.09 12.09
CA TRP A 58 8.23 19.68 11.00
C TRP A 58 8.06 18.20 10.64
N ALA A 59 7.89 17.33 11.63
CA ALA A 59 7.61 15.91 11.39
C ALA A 59 6.26 15.73 10.70
N LEU A 60 5.23 16.47 11.12
CA LEU A 60 3.89 16.41 10.55
C LEU A 60 3.88 16.92 9.10
N ILE A 61 4.54 18.05 8.82
CA ILE A 61 4.72 18.57 7.46
C ILE A 61 5.52 17.58 6.60
N GLY A 62 6.65 17.07 7.10
CA GLY A 62 7.50 16.15 6.37
C GLY A 62 6.82 14.83 6.03
N THR A 63 6.10 14.25 6.99
CA THR A 63 5.38 12.98 6.81
C THR A 63 4.17 13.14 5.89
N SER A 64 3.37 14.20 6.02
CA SER A 64 2.27 14.50 5.09
C SER A 64 2.77 14.76 3.68
N ALA A 65 3.88 15.49 3.52
CA ALA A 65 4.50 15.72 2.21
C ALA A 65 5.00 14.40 1.57
N ALA A 66 5.64 13.54 2.34
CA ALA A 66 6.09 12.23 1.85
C ALA A 66 4.91 11.35 1.42
N VAL A 67 3.84 11.27 2.23
CA VAL A 67 2.62 10.54 1.89
C VAL A 67 1.97 11.09 0.63
N LEU A 68 1.94 12.41 0.44
CA LEU A 68 1.45 13.03 -0.80
C LEU A 68 2.24 12.59 -2.02
N VAL A 69 3.57 12.72 -1.97
CA VAL A 69 4.44 12.35 -3.08
C VAL A 69 4.28 10.87 -3.43
N LEU A 70 4.23 9.99 -2.43
CA LEU A 70 4.05 8.56 -2.64
C LEU A 70 2.69 8.22 -3.27
N ASN A 71 1.61 8.87 -2.83
CA ASN A 71 0.29 8.70 -3.44
C ASN A 71 0.22 9.28 -4.88
N LEU A 72 0.94 10.36 -5.16
CA LEU A 72 1.04 10.92 -6.51
C LEU A 72 1.81 9.98 -7.45
N ILE A 73 2.94 9.44 -6.99
CA ILE A 73 3.71 8.44 -7.74
C ILE A 73 2.87 7.19 -7.99
N LEU A 74 2.11 6.72 -6.98
CA LEU A 74 1.17 5.62 -7.13
C LEU A 74 0.14 5.91 -8.21
N THR A 75 -0.49 7.08 -8.15
CA THR A 75 -1.50 7.51 -9.12
C THR A 75 -0.92 7.57 -10.53
N ALA A 76 0.22 8.23 -10.72
CA ALA A 76 0.91 8.33 -12.00
C ALA A 76 1.32 6.95 -12.55
N GLY A 77 1.82 6.07 -11.68
CA GLY A 77 2.20 4.70 -12.03
C GLY A 77 1.01 3.85 -12.51
N LEU A 78 -0.18 4.06 -11.93
CA LEU A 78 -1.41 3.39 -12.37
C LEU A 78 -1.87 3.85 -13.77
N PHE A 79 -1.59 5.11 -14.14
CA PHE A 79 -1.87 5.64 -15.48
C PHE A 79 -0.83 5.21 -16.53
N ALA A 80 0.46 5.15 -16.16
CA ALA A 80 1.53 4.89 -17.11
C ALA A 80 1.53 3.46 -17.68
N GLY A 81 0.90 2.49 -17.01
CA GLY A 81 0.71 1.11 -17.50
C GLY A 81 1.99 0.28 -17.73
N SER A 82 3.17 0.90 -17.69
CA SER A 82 4.46 0.32 -18.04
C SER A 82 5.15 -0.42 -16.88
N LEU A 83 4.70 -0.22 -15.64
CA LEU A 83 5.29 -0.86 -14.45
C LEU A 83 4.41 -1.98 -13.91
N PRO A 84 4.99 -2.99 -13.22
CA PRO A 84 4.22 -4.03 -12.53
C PRO A 84 3.36 -3.38 -11.43
N ALA A 85 2.10 -3.08 -11.76
CA ALA A 85 1.19 -2.32 -10.91
C ALA A 85 1.11 -2.89 -9.48
N ASN A 86 1.13 -4.22 -9.33
CA ASN A 86 1.06 -4.86 -8.01
C ASN A 86 2.27 -4.53 -7.11
N LEU A 87 3.48 -4.50 -7.68
CA LEU A 87 4.70 -4.18 -6.92
C LEU A 87 4.75 -2.70 -6.57
N LEU A 88 4.33 -1.85 -7.51
CA LEU A 88 4.25 -0.40 -7.30
C LEU A 88 3.25 -0.07 -6.19
N ILE A 89 2.02 -0.61 -6.25
CA ILE A 89 1.00 -0.42 -5.20
C ILE A 89 1.52 -0.93 -3.84
N LEU A 90 2.20 -2.08 -3.81
CA LEU A 90 2.71 -2.65 -2.56
C LEU A 90 3.81 -1.80 -1.93
N THR A 91 4.80 -1.38 -2.73
CA THR A 91 5.94 -0.59 -2.25
C THR A 91 5.53 0.83 -1.85
N SER A 92 4.65 1.48 -2.62
CA SER A 92 4.17 2.81 -2.28
C SER A 92 3.30 2.78 -1.03
N SER A 93 2.41 1.80 -0.91
CA SER A 93 1.46 1.71 0.23
C SER A 93 2.16 1.27 1.51
N SER A 94 3.16 0.39 1.43
CA SER A 94 3.93 -0.02 2.60
C SER A 94 4.77 1.13 3.15
N LEU A 95 5.46 1.87 2.27
CA LEU A 95 6.24 3.03 2.67
C LEU A 95 5.34 4.15 3.24
N SER A 96 4.22 4.43 2.59
CA SER A 96 3.26 5.45 3.06
C SER A 96 2.64 5.10 4.40
N SER A 97 2.34 3.81 4.63
CA SER A 97 1.84 3.31 5.92
C SER A 97 2.89 3.44 7.03
N ALA A 98 4.14 3.08 6.75
CA ALA A 98 5.24 3.22 7.70
C ALA A 98 5.47 4.68 8.10
N VAL A 99 5.50 5.59 7.12
CA VAL A 99 5.65 7.03 7.35
C VAL A 99 4.48 7.59 8.18
N SER A 100 3.24 7.18 7.88
CA SER A 100 2.06 7.64 8.63
C SER A 100 2.04 7.14 10.07
N LEU A 101 2.51 5.91 10.30
CA LEU A 101 2.62 5.34 11.63
C LEU A 101 3.68 6.07 12.46
N ILE A 102 4.82 6.41 11.86
CA ILE A 102 5.85 7.24 12.49
C ILE A 102 5.28 8.61 12.87
N ALA A 103 4.50 9.24 11.98
CA ALA A 103 3.88 10.54 12.25
C ALA A 103 3.00 10.50 13.50
N ILE A 104 2.11 9.52 13.60
CA ILE A 104 1.18 9.40 14.74
C ILE A 104 1.93 9.06 16.03
N ILE A 105 2.89 8.13 15.99
CA ILE A 105 3.67 7.78 17.18
C ILE A 105 4.44 9.01 17.66
N PHE A 106 5.09 9.74 16.75
CA PHE A 106 5.88 10.91 17.10
C PHE A 106 4.99 12.02 17.69
N SER A 107 3.87 12.37 17.05
CA SER A 107 2.93 13.36 17.57
C SER A 107 2.30 12.94 18.90
N SER A 108 1.96 11.65 19.07
CA SER A 108 1.40 11.15 20.33
C SER A 108 2.42 11.19 21.47
N VAL A 109 3.70 10.87 21.21
CA VAL A 109 4.76 10.89 22.22
C VAL A 109 5.09 12.32 22.64
N LEU A 110 5.10 13.28 21.70
CA LEU A 110 5.32 14.69 22.03
C LEU A 110 4.13 15.28 22.78
N ASN A 111 2.90 14.96 22.38
CA ASN A 111 1.70 15.43 23.07
C ASN A 111 1.58 14.86 24.51
N ASN A 112 2.16 13.70 24.80
CA ASN A 112 2.14 13.09 26.13
C ASN A 112 3.22 13.63 27.09
N GLN A 113 4.07 14.56 26.64
CA GLN A 113 5.10 15.21 27.46
C GLN A 113 4.61 16.52 28.12
N ALA A 114 3.37 16.93 27.85
CA ALA A 114 2.72 18.01 28.59
C ALA A 114 2.60 17.61 30.08
N PRO A 115 2.92 18.50 31.05
CA PRO A 115 3.11 19.95 30.91
C PRO A 115 4.57 20.43 30.79
N ASN A 116 5.55 19.53 30.65
CA ASN A 116 6.98 19.91 30.66
C ASN A 116 7.46 20.48 29.32
N SER A 117 6.83 20.07 28.21
CA SER A 117 6.99 20.70 26.89
C SER A 117 5.61 20.94 26.27
N ASP A 118 5.32 22.21 25.94
CA ASP A 118 4.08 22.59 25.28
C ASP A 118 4.26 22.51 23.76
N THR A 119 3.31 21.85 23.08
CA THR A 119 3.25 21.82 21.62
C THR A 119 2.51 23.03 21.10
N LEU A 120 2.66 23.33 19.81
CA LEU A 120 1.98 24.47 19.18
C LEU A 120 0.45 24.36 19.32
N GLN A 121 -0.08 23.13 19.30
CA GLN A 121 -1.50 22.85 19.48
C GLN A 121 -1.96 23.13 20.92
N THR A 122 -1.31 22.54 21.93
CA THR A 122 -1.75 22.69 23.33
C THR A 122 -1.64 24.14 23.78
N TRP A 123 -0.59 24.84 23.32
CA TRP A 123 -0.40 26.24 23.64
C TRP A 123 -1.44 27.16 22.98
N THR A 124 -1.60 27.09 21.66
CA THR A 124 -2.55 27.98 20.96
C THR A 124 -3.98 27.79 21.46
N CYS A 125 -4.36 26.55 21.78
CA CYS A 125 -5.67 26.25 22.37
C CYS A 125 -5.79 26.68 23.84
N ARG A 126 -4.72 26.67 24.63
CA ARG A 126 -4.73 27.16 26.02
C ARG A 126 -4.91 28.68 26.09
N TRP A 127 -4.33 29.40 25.14
CA TRP A 127 -4.35 30.87 25.11
C TRP A 127 -5.50 31.45 24.26
N ARG A 128 -6.33 30.60 23.64
CA ARG A 128 -7.53 31.00 22.88
C ARG A 128 -8.49 31.87 23.67
N ASP A 129 -8.75 31.47 24.92
CA ASP A 129 -9.80 32.05 25.76
C ASP A 129 -9.29 33.21 26.63
N VAL A 130 -7.98 33.52 26.56
CA VAL A 130 -7.33 34.62 27.28
C VAL A 130 -7.31 35.86 26.37
N ALA A 131 -8.44 36.56 26.29
CA ALA A 131 -8.52 37.89 25.70
C ALA A 131 -8.04 38.93 26.73
N ASP A 132 -7.22 39.90 26.31
CA ASP A 132 -6.73 41.09 27.06
C ASP A 132 -5.28 41.08 27.59
N GLU A 133 -4.53 39.98 27.52
CA GLU A 133 -3.09 39.93 27.88
C GLU A 133 -2.15 40.20 26.68
N GLY A 134 -2.60 41.00 25.71
CA GLY A 134 -1.84 41.28 24.48
C GLY A 134 -1.75 40.10 23.49
N VAL A 135 -2.59 39.07 23.65
CA VAL A 135 -2.62 37.89 22.77
C VAL A 135 -3.32 38.22 21.45
N PRO A 136 -2.74 37.84 20.28
CA PRO A 136 -3.39 38.04 18.99
C PRO A 136 -4.71 37.26 18.90
N ARG A 137 -5.79 37.92 18.47
CA ARG A 137 -7.12 37.30 18.23
C ARG A 137 -7.09 36.08 17.31
N ASN A 138 -6.01 35.90 16.56
CA ASN A 138 -5.82 34.81 15.60
C ASN A 138 -5.64 33.44 16.29
N TYR A 139 -5.43 33.39 17.61
CA TYR A 139 -5.19 32.14 18.35
C TYR A 139 -6.37 31.17 18.30
N ASP A 140 -7.61 31.66 18.22
CA ASP A 140 -8.78 30.82 18.01
C ASP A 140 -8.70 30.06 16.67
N THR A 141 -8.40 30.78 15.59
CA THR A 141 -8.21 30.17 14.27
C THR A 141 -7.01 29.22 14.23
N LEU A 142 -5.90 29.58 14.89
CA LEU A 142 -4.70 28.72 14.96
C LEU A 142 -4.96 27.43 15.77
N CYS A 143 -5.71 27.52 16.87
CA CYS A 143 -6.12 26.35 17.64
C CYS A 143 -6.98 25.40 16.79
N HIS A 144 -7.93 25.94 16.03
CA HIS A 144 -8.75 25.13 15.13
C HIS A 144 -7.95 24.48 14.00
N GLU A 145 -7.01 25.21 13.38
CA GLU A 145 -6.16 24.71 12.30
C GLU A 145 -5.20 23.61 12.78
N THR A 146 -4.52 23.82 13.90
CA THR A 146 -3.58 22.83 14.47
C THR A 146 -4.31 21.58 14.96
N ARG A 147 -5.45 21.77 15.63
CA ARG A 147 -6.31 20.67 16.06
C ARG A 147 -6.81 19.86 14.87
N PHE A 148 -7.26 20.53 13.81
CA PHE A 148 -7.67 19.86 12.57
C PHE A 148 -6.49 19.07 11.97
N ALA A 149 -5.31 19.67 11.83
CA ALA A 149 -4.14 19.00 11.28
C ALA A 149 -3.78 17.73 12.06
N TYR A 150 -3.79 17.79 13.40
CA TYR A 150 -3.52 16.65 14.27
C TYR A 150 -4.58 15.54 14.12
N TYR A 151 -5.86 15.85 14.30
CA TYR A 151 -6.91 14.83 14.23
C TYR A 151 -7.07 14.23 12.84
N THR A 152 -6.69 14.97 11.80
CA THR A 152 -6.75 14.51 10.40
C THR A 152 -5.65 13.48 10.07
N THR A 153 -4.61 13.36 10.89
CA THR A 153 -3.61 12.28 10.76
C THR A 153 -4.22 10.89 10.98
N ILE A 154 -5.24 10.76 11.83
CA ILE A 154 -5.93 9.49 12.13
C ILE A 154 -6.64 8.94 10.89
N PRO A 155 -7.57 9.67 10.23
CA PRO A 155 -8.18 9.21 8.99
C PRO A 155 -7.15 9.04 7.86
N SER A 156 -6.08 9.84 7.84
CA SER A 156 -4.96 9.64 6.90
C SER A 156 -4.32 8.26 7.07
N LEU A 157 -4.02 7.84 8.31
CA LEU A 157 -3.50 6.50 8.60
C LEU A 157 -4.48 5.39 8.18
N ILE A 158 -5.77 5.55 8.49
CA ILE A 158 -6.80 4.57 8.11
C ILE A 158 -6.82 4.38 6.59
N LEU A 159 -6.76 5.47 5.82
CA LEU A 159 -6.68 5.42 4.36
C LEU A 159 -5.42 4.68 3.88
N GLN A 160 -4.27 4.90 4.53
CA GLN A 160 -3.02 4.20 4.20
C GLN A 160 -3.09 2.71 4.51
N LEU A 161 -3.69 2.32 5.63
CA LEU A 161 -3.92 0.91 5.97
C LEU A 161 -4.88 0.23 4.98
N LEU A 162 -5.91 0.94 4.52
CA LEU A 162 -6.82 0.42 3.48
C LEU A 162 -6.10 0.22 2.14
N LEU A 163 -5.26 1.17 1.73
CA LEU A 163 -4.42 1.05 0.54
C LEU A 163 -3.45 -0.13 0.66
N LEU A 164 -2.81 -0.30 1.81
CA LEU A 164 -1.93 -1.44 2.09
C LEU A 164 -2.69 -2.77 2.08
N GLY A 165 -3.88 -2.82 2.67
CA GLY A 165 -4.74 -4.01 2.67
C GLY A 165 -5.14 -4.44 1.25
N LEU A 166 -5.49 -3.47 0.39
CA LEU A 166 -5.74 -3.72 -1.03
C LEU A 166 -4.48 -4.22 -1.75
N ALA A 167 -3.32 -3.62 -1.46
CA ALA A 167 -2.05 -4.02 -2.04
C ALA A 167 -1.72 -5.49 -1.71
N LEU A 168 -1.81 -5.85 -0.42
CA LEU A 168 -1.60 -7.21 0.05
C LEU A 168 -2.59 -8.19 -0.59
N TYR A 169 -3.87 -7.82 -0.65
CA TYR A 169 -4.89 -8.65 -1.30
C TYR A 169 -4.53 -8.93 -2.77
N THR A 170 -4.15 -7.90 -3.54
CA THR A 170 -3.74 -8.08 -4.95
C THR A 170 -2.52 -8.97 -5.09
N PHE A 171 -1.53 -8.80 -4.19
CA PHE A 171 -0.29 -9.57 -4.20
C PHE A 171 -0.54 -11.04 -3.87
N PHE A 172 -1.33 -11.33 -2.83
CA PHE A 172 -1.66 -12.71 -2.44
C PHE A 172 -2.51 -13.43 -3.50
N VAL A 173 -3.49 -12.74 -4.10
CA VAL A 173 -4.32 -13.32 -5.18
C VAL A 173 -3.48 -13.58 -6.43
N ALA A 174 -2.61 -12.64 -6.83
CA ALA A 174 -1.69 -12.83 -7.94
C ALA A 174 -0.72 -13.99 -7.69
N GLY A 175 -0.18 -14.09 -6.47
CA GLY A 175 0.72 -15.17 -6.06
C GLY A 175 0.05 -16.54 -6.07
N ARG A 176 -1.20 -16.65 -5.60
CA ARG A 176 -1.97 -17.91 -5.68
C ARG A 176 -2.22 -18.32 -7.13
N LYS A 177 -2.57 -17.37 -8.01
CA LYS A 177 -2.80 -17.65 -9.43
C LYS A 177 -1.52 -18.12 -10.14
N ALA A 178 -0.39 -17.47 -9.87
CA ALA A 178 0.91 -17.87 -10.41
C ALA A 178 1.34 -19.28 -9.94
N ARG A 179 1.11 -19.60 -8.66
CA ARG A 179 1.36 -20.95 -8.12
C ARG A 179 0.46 -22.01 -8.74
N GLY A 180 -0.83 -21.71 -8.92
CA GLY A 180 -1.78 -22.61 -9.58
C GLY A 180 -1.40 -22.91 -11.03
N LEU A 181 -1.03 -21.89 -11.81
CA LEU A 181 -0.56 -22.06 -13.19
C LEU A 181 0.75 -22.87 -13.27
N ARG A 182 1.67 -22.67 -12.32
CA ARG A 182 2.90 -23.47 -12.25
C ARG A 182 2.61 -24.95 -11.98
N LEU A 183 1.69 -25.24 -11.06
CA LEU A 183 1.26 -26.61 -10.75
C LEU A 183 0.51 -27.27 -11.92
N GLU A 184 -0.26 -26.51 -12.69
CA GLU A 184 -0.95 -27.01 -13.88
C GLU A 184 0.03 -27.33 -15.02
N GLY A 185 0.98 -26.43 -15.29
CA GLY A 185 2.03 -26.68 -16.28
C GLY A 185 2.96 -27.85 -15.93
N GLU A 186 3.23 -28.09 -14.64
CA GLU A 186 4.01 -29.25 -14.20
C GLU A 186 3.25 -30.57 -14.44
N LYS A 187 1.94 -30.59 -14.20
CA LYS A 187 1.09 -31.76 -14.51
C LYS A 187 1.01 -32.06 -16.01
N ASP A 188 0.91 -31.03 -16.84
CA ASP A 188 0.87 -31.20 -18.30
C ASP A 188 2.18 -31.78 -18.85
N HIS A 189 3.32 -31.38 -18.26
CA HIS A 189 4.62 -31.95 -18.61
C HIS A 189 4.75 -33.42 -18.20
N GLU A 190 4.34 -33.77 -16.98
CA GLU A 190 4.35 -35.17 -16.52
C GLU A 190 3.42 -36.06 -17.36
N LEU A 191 2.23 -35.56 -17.73
CA LEU A 191 1.29 -36.31 -18.57
C LEU A 191 1.81 -36.51 -20.00
N GLY A 192 2.57 -35.54 -20.53
CA GLY A 192 3.21 -35.64 -21.84
C GLY A 192 4.30 -36.72 -21.89
N ASP A 193 5.12 -36.80 -20.85
CA ASP A 193 6.24 -37.76 -20.75
C ASP A 193 5.73 -39.20 -20.62
N VAL A 194 4.70 -39.43 -19.80
CA VAL A 194 4.04 -40.75 -19.67
C VAL A 194 3.41 -41.20 -20.99
N ARG A 195 2.85 -40.25 -21.77
CA ARG A 195 2.25 -40.58 -23.07
C ARG A 195 3.29 -40.97 -24.12
N GLN A 196 4.46 -40.35 -24.12
CA GLN A 196 5.56 -40.77 -25.00
C GLN A 196 6.10 -42.15 -24.61
N LEU A 197 6.32 -42.41 -23.32
CA LEU A 197 6.76 -43.73 -22.85
C LEU A 197 5.77 -44.85 -23.23
N SER A 198 4.47 -44.59 -23.13
CA SER A 198 3.43 -45.56 -23.51
C SER A 198 3.40 -45.84 -25.02
N VAL A 199 3.72 -44.85 -25.87
CA VAL A 199 3.80 -45.05 -27.33
C VAL A 199 5.04 -45.86 -27.70
N GLU A 200 6.18 -45.59 -27.06
CA GLU A 200 7.43 -46.32 -27.31
C GLU A 200 7.30 -47.79 -26.89
N THR A 201 6.73 -48.05 -25.71
CA THR A 201 6.50 -49.43 -25.22
C THR A 201 5.51 -50.20 -26.11
N LYS A 202 4.59 -49.51 -26.80
CA LYS A 202 3.64 -50.16 -27.71
C LYS A 202 4.25 -50.48 -29.08
N MET A 203 5.33 -49.83 -29.49
CA MET A 203 6.05 -50.17 -30.72
C MET A 203 7.02 -51.34 -30.54
N GLU A 204 7.43 -51.64 -29.30
CA GLU A 204 8.42 -52.68 -29.00
C GLU A 204 7.80 -54.04 -28.62
N SER A 205 6.67 -54.41 -29.22
CA SER A 205 6.15 -55.79 -29.15
C SER A 205 6.11 -56.47 -30.53
N PRO A 206 7.24 -56.99 -31.04
CA PRO A 206 7.23 -58.04 -32.04
C PRO A 206 7.03 -59.41 -31.38
N LYS A 207 5.95 -60.08 -31.80
CA LYS A 207 5.67 -61.52 -31.70
C LYS A 207 6.87 -62.39 -31.34
N SER A 208 6.82 -63.06 -30.21
CA SER A 208 7.57 -64.31 -29.99
C SER A 208 6.69 -65.30 -29.22
N GLY A 209 6.46 -66.45 -29.85
CA GLY A 209 5.97 -67.67 -29.21
C GLY A 209 4.55 -68.09 -29.61
N THR A 210 4.41 -69.06 -30.53
CA THR A 210 3.82 -70.37 -30.18
C THR A 210 4.10 -71.45 -31.21
N ASP A 211 4.38 -72.63 -30.67
CA ASP A 211 4.77 -73.90 -31.26
C ASP A 211 3.69 -74.61 -32.09
N SER A 212 4.19 -75.37 -33.08
CA SER A 212 3.96 -76.79 -33.40
C SER A 212 2.58 -77.49 -33.29
N LEU A 213 2.40 -78.38 -34.28
CA LEU A 213 1.57 -79.60 -34.39
C LEU A 213 0.11 -79.48 -34.88
N GLY A 214 -0.20 -80.17 -35.99
CA GLY A 214 -1.58 -80.54 -36.31
C GLY A 214 -1.90 -81.09 -37.71
N ILE A 215 -1.60 -82.38 -37.93
CA ILE A 215 -2.43 -83.35 -38.70
C ILE A 215 -2.37 -83.34 -40.25
N VAL A 216 -1.64 -84.33 -40.76
CA VAL A 216 -1.87 -85.02 -42.04
C VAL A 216 -3.06 -85.98 -41.87
N ALA A 217 -4.10 -85.83 -42.70
CA ALA A 217 -5.09 -86.89 -42.97
C ALA A 217 -5.75 -86.65 -44.34
N GLY A 218 -5.78 -87.69 -45.18
CA GLY A 218 -6.15 -87.64 -46.59
C GLY A 218 -7.65 -87.67 -46.89
N GLY A 219 -7.97 -87.58 -48.18
CA GLY A 219 -9.31 -87.77 -48.73
C GLY A 219 -9.31 -87.59 -50.24
N GLY A 220 -9.31 -88.70 -50.98
CA GLY A 220 -9.29 -88.70 -52.43
C GLY A 220 -10.65 -88.53 -53.11
N ARG A 221 -10.56 -88.48 -54.44
CA ARG A 221 -11.58 -88.69 -55.49
C ARG A 221 -12.69 -87.65 -55.66
N GLY A 222 -12.61 -86.98 -56.81
CA GLY A 222 -13.76 -86.48 -57.56
C GLY A 222 -13.39 -86.34 -59.04
N LYS A 223 -13.79 -87.33 -59.87
CA LYS A 223 -13.89 -87.21 -61.33
C LYS A 223 -14.94 -86.14 -61.66
N PHE A 224 -14.79 -85.36 -62.74
CA PHE A 224 -15.82 -85.15 -63.76
C PHE A 224 -15.28 -84.34 -64.96
N SER A 225 -15.59 -84.88 -66.16
CA SER A 225 -15.52 -84.34 -67.53
C SER A 225 -14.20 -83.81 -68.10
#